data_AF-A0AAD3SDY7-F1
#
_entry.id   AF-A0AAD3SDY7-F1
#
_cell.length_a   1.000
_cell.length_b   1.000
_cell.length_c   1.000
_cell.angle_alpha   90.00
_cell.angle_beta   90.00
_cell.angle_gamma   90.00
#
_symmetry.space_group_name_H-M   'P 1'
#
loop_
_entity.id
_entity.type
_entity.pdbx_description
1 polymer ?
#
loop_
_entity_poly.entity_id
_entity_poly.type
_entity_poly.pdbx_seq_one_letter_code
_entity_poly.pdbx_strand_id
1 'polypeptide(L)'
;MALFERVGGGIYTKAPNVGVVLVGKVKRNILEDNPKNLAVIANNVGDNVGDIVGLFGSYAVPSSAALIVASISSNGVNYDLTTMMYALLVSSVGILVCLLTTLFATDLFEIKAVKEIELALTSLYVSFTCTTMYGIAVTDLGMLSTIAIGSAIEAYSPISDNGDGIVEVAGMSHTIRERIDALDAAGNTTSPVGIGIAISYAALVSLALFGAFVSCVSIFTVDVLGPKVFVGLIVGVMISYGFSAMIMKSVKRATLKMVKEAWLEVTLTLSSLASLQEASSSSPMARQIEPLIVGRVVGEVVDVFTPSVKMSVTFNSGKQVCNGHELMPAVVAAKPRAEVGGDDMRTAYTLVMTDPDAPSPSDPHLREHLHWIVADIPGTTDSSFGKEKVSYEMPRPVIGIHRYVFVLFKQRKRAAVRAPASRDHFNTRRFAEENELGLPVAAVYFNAQRETAARRS
;
A
#
# COMPACT_ATOMS: atom_id res chain seq x y z
N MET A 1 3.56 -34.25 8.80
CA MET A 1 4.22 -33.09 8.18
C MET A 1 3.25 -31.93 7.98
N ALA A 2 2.15 -32.12 7.25
CA ALA A 2 1.05 -31.16 7.05
C ALA A 2 0.69 -30.23 8.25
N LEU A 3 0.49 -30.81 9.44
CA LEU A 3 0.15 -30.05 10.65
C LEU A 3 1.23 -29.02 11.01
N PHE A 4 2.51 -29.40 10.94
CA PHE A 4 3.62 -28.51 11.25
C PHE A 4 3.84 -27.46 10.17
N GLU A 5 3.63 -27.81 8.90
CA GLU A 5 3.69 -26.89 7.78
C GLU A 5 2.60 -25.81 7.90
N ARG A 6 1.34 -26.19 8.15
CA ARG A 6 0.26 -25.22 8.35
C ARG A 6 0.40 -24.40 9.63
N VAL A 7 0.80 -25.00 10.75
CA VAL A 7 0.98 -24.26 12.01
C VAL A 7 2.18 -23.32 11.91
N GLY A 8 3.33 -23.84 11.47
CA GLY A 8 4.57 -23.07 11.35
C GLY A 8 4.43 -21.98 10.30
N GLY A 9 3.99 -22.34 9.09
CA GLY A 9 3.75 -21.40 8.00
C GLY A 9 2.65 -20.39 8.32
N GLY A 10 1.54 -20.82 8.95
CA GLY A 10 0.46 -19.92 9.37
C GLY A 10 0.88 -18.90 10.44
N ILE A 11 1.75 -19.28 11.38
CA ILE A 11 2.36 -18.33 12.31
C ILE A 11 3.30 -17.38 11.57
N TYR A 12 4.05 -17.90 10.61
CA TYR A 12 5.02 -17.14 9.83
C TYR A 12 4.38 -16.13 8.87
N THR A 13 3.25 -16.42 8.20
CA THR A 13 2.52 -15.43 7.35
C THR A 13 1.77 -14.39 8.18
N LYS A 14 1.00 -14.81 9.20
CA LYS A 14 0.10 -13.86 9.88
C LYS A 14 0.79 -12.88 10.81
N ALA A 15 2.00 -13.18 11.29
CA ALA A 15 2.75 -12.22 12.08
C ALA A 15 3.21 -10.98 11.26
N PRO A 16 3.85 -11.14 10.08
CA PRO A 16 4.14 -10.05 9.15
C PRO A 16 2.92 -9.33 8.65
N ASN A 17 1.90 -10.05 8.19
CA ASN A 17 0.69 -9.45 7.63
C ASN A 17 0.07 -8.43 8.60
N VAL A 18 -0.15 -8.83 9.85
CA VAL A 18 -0.67 -7.93 10.88
C VAL A 18 0.29 -6.77 11.20
N GLY A 19 1.60 -7.02 11.15
CA GLY A 19 2.63 -5.98 11.31
C GLY A 19 2.59 -4.93 10.20
N VAL A 20 2.46 -5.36 8.95
CA VAL A 20 2.37 -4.52 7.76
C VAL A 20 1.16 -3.57 7.88
N VAL A 21 -0.01 -4.12 8.20
CA VAL A 21 -1.25 -3.34 8.35
C VAL A 21 -1.18 -2.37 9.52
N LEU A 22 -0.77 -2.82 10.71
CA LEU A 22 -0.77 -1.98 11.91
C LEU A 22 0.26 -0.86 11.84
N VAL A 23 1.47 -1.16 11.37
CA VAL A 23 2.57 -0.19 11.38
C VAL A 23 2.53 0.70 10.14
N GLY A 24 2.27 0.11 8.97
CA GLY A 24 2.15 0.84 7.70
C GLY A 24 0.85 1.62 7.61
N LYS A 25 -0.25 0.89 7.36
CA LYS A 25 -1.56 1.49 7.05
C LYS A 25 -2.15 2.29 8.20
N VAL A 26 -2.25 1.70 9.40
CA VAL A 26 -2.93 2.35 10.54
C VAL A 26 -2.11 3.47 11.17
N LYS A 27 -0.77 3.33 11.25
CA LYS A 27 0.07 4.30 11.97
C LYS A 27 0.83 5.26 11.10
N ARG A 28 1.26 4.86 9.90
CA ARG A 28 2.01 5.73 8.99
C ARG A 28 1.19 6.23 7.80
N ASN A 29 -0.04 5.73 7.64
CA ASN A 29 -0.89 6.05 6.51
C ASN A 29 -0.18 5.84 5.16
N ILE A 30 0.62 4.78 5.08
CA ILE A 30 1.25 4.31 3.84
C ILE A 30 0.49 3.10 3.32
N LEU A 31 0.59 2.86 2.01
CA LEU A 31 0.02 1.67 1.38
C LEU A 31 0.55 0.39 2.05
N GLU A 32 -0.23 -0.68 1.97
CA GLU A 32 0.01 -1.96 2.67
C GLU A 32 1.37 -2.51 2.27
N ASP A 33 1.58 -2.76 0.98
CA ASP A 33 2.83 -3.30 0.44
C ASP A 33 3.88 -2.26 0.06
N ASN A 34 3.82 -1.10 0.72
CA ASN A 34 4.78 -0.04 0.44
C ASN A 34 6.21 -0.54 0.70
N PRO A 35 7.18 -0.31 -0.23
CA PRO A 35 8.54 -0.81 -0.09
C PRO A 35 9.30 -0.25 1.14
N LYS A 36 8.79 0.83 1.75
CA LYS A 36 9.32 1.39 3.01
C LYS A 36 8.94 0.57 4.23
N ASN A 37 8.06 -0.42 4.09
CA ASN A 37 7.63 -1.30 5.15
C ASN A 37 8.35 -2.64 5.03
N LEU A 38 9.39 -2.86 5.84
CA LEU A 38 10.24 -4.05 5.77
C LEU A 38 9.49 -5.36 6.05
N ALA A 39 8.33 -5.28 6.71
CA ALA A 39 7.49 -6.44 6.96
C ALA A 39 6.84 -6.98 5.67
N VAL A 40 6.83 -6.22 4.57
CA VAL A 40 6.23 -6.60 3.27
C VAL A 40 6.96 -7.80 2.65
N ILE A 41 8.29 -7.84 2.72
CA ILE A 41 9.05 -9.00 2.22
C ILE A 41 8.70 -10.25 3.04
N ALA A 42 8.63 -10.12 4.36
CA ALA A 42 8.27 -11.23 5.24
C ALA A 42 6.80 -11.67 5.04
N ASN A 43 5.91 -10.74 4.67
CA ASN A 43 4.53 -11.03 4.29
C ASN A 43 4.49 -11.90 3.03
N ASN A 44 5.05 -11.40 1.92
CA ASN A 44 5.09 -12.10 0.64
C ASN A 44 5.76 -13.50 0.74
N VAL A 45 6.89 -13.59 1.45
CA VAL A 45 7.52 -14.90 1.74
C VAL A 45 6.59 -15.78 2.57
N GLY A 46 5.90 -15.19 3.54
CA GLY A 46 4.92 -15.89 4.36
C GLY A 46 3.77 -16.47 3.57
N ASP A 47 3.25 -15.78 2.56
CA ASP A 47 2.13 -16.28 1.75
C ASP A 47 2.56 -17.50 0.92
N ASN A 48 3.83 -17.56 0.51
CA ASN A 48 4.40 -18.76 -0.09
C ASN A 48 4.57 -19.91 0.93
N VAL A 49 5.16 -19.63 2.10
CA VAL A 49 5.51 -20.66 3.10
C VAL A 49 4.28 -21.18 3.86
N GLY A 50 3.31 -20.32 4.14
CA GLY A 50 2.09 -20.63 4.86
C GLY A 50 0.99 -21.10 3.95
N ASP A 51 0.64 -20.26 2.98
CA ASP A 51 -0.63 -20.42 2.24
C ASP A 51 -0.45 -21.35 1.03
N ILE A 52 0.74 -21.44 0.42
CA ILE A 52 1.03 -22.41 -0.65
C ILE A 52 1.56 -23.75 -0.11
N VAL A 53 2.65 -23.76 0.65
CA VAL A 53 3.28 -25.03 1.10
C VAL A 53 2.35 -25.81 2.04
N GLY A 54 1.56 -25.12 2.87
CA GLY A 54 0.61 -25.74 3.80
C GLY A 54 -0.58 -26.46 3.15
N LEU A 55 -0.76 -26.36 1.84
CA LEU A 55 -1.91 -26.95 1.13
C LEU A 55 -1.79 -28.47 0.94
N PHE A 56 -0.59 -28.95 0.63
CA PHE A 56 -0.35 -30.27 0.03
C PHE A 56 -0.71 -31.45 0.95
N GLY A 57 -0.66 -31.24 2.27
CA GLY A 57 -0.87 -32.29 3.26
C GLY A 57 -2.30 -32.82 3.41
N SER A 58 -3.30 -32.10 2.89
CA SER A 58 -4.72 -32.46 3.07
C SER A 58 -5.19 -33.57 2.13
N TYR A 59 -4.45 -33.86 1.05
CA TYR A 59 -4.95 -34.65 -0.07
C TYR A 59 -4.57 -36.14 -0.06
N ALA A 60 -3.63 -36.58 0.79
CA ALA A 60 -3.20 -38.00 0.87
C ALA A 60 -4.04 -38.86 1.84
N VAL A 61 -4.71 -38.22 2.79
CA VAL A 61 -5.56 -38.86 3.82
C VAL A 61 -6.84 -39.53 3.25
N PRO A 62 -7.53 -39.01 2.22
CA PRO A 62 -8.81 -39.56 1.74
C PRO A 62 -8.67 -40.94 1.12
N SER A 63 -7.72 -41.07 0.19
CA SER A 63 -7.50 -42.29 -0.56
C SER A 63 -7.07 -43.41 0.38
N SER A 64 -6.24 -43.07 1.38
CA SER A 64 -5.79 -44.00 2.41
C SER A 64 -6.95 -44.47 3.30
N ALA A 65 -7.82 -43.57 3.75
CA ALA A 65 -8.98 -43.91 4.56
C ALA A 65 -9.97 -44.81 3.79
N ALA A 66 -10.22 -44.50 2.52
CA ALA A 66 -11.10 -45.30 1.66
C ALA A 66 -10.55 -46.72 1.43
N LEU A 67 -9.22 -46.86 1.23
CA LEU A 67 -8.56 -48.15 1.11
C LEU A 67 -8.66 -48.97 2.40
N ILE A 68 -8.48 -48.34 3.56
CA ILE A 68 -8.63 -49.01 4.86
C ILE A 68 -10.05 -49.55 5.03
N VAL A 69 -11.08 -48.73 4.79
CA VAL A 69 -12.48 -49.16 4.90
C VAL A 69 -12.81 -50.25 3.88
N ALA A 70 -12.33 -50.12 2.64
CA ALA A 70 -12.54 -51.14 1.61
C ALA A 70 -11.89 -52.49 2.00
N SER A 71 -10.70 -52.47 2.61
CA SER A 71 -9.98 -53.68 3.00
C SER A 71 -10.68 -54.50 4.08
N ILE A 72 -11.41 -53.85 4.99
CA ILE A 72 -12.17 -54.53 6.06
C ILE A 72 -13.62 -54.85 5.67
N SER A 73 -14.07 -54.38 4.50
CA SER A 73 -15.40 -54.68 3.96
C SER A 73 -15.44 -56.02 3.21
N SER A 74 -16.64 -56.47 2.81
CA SER A 74 -16.82 -57.66 1.97
C SER A 74 -15.93 -57.67 0.72
N ASN A 75 -15.54 -56.48 0.25
CA ASN A 75 -14.81 -56.28 -1.00
C ASN A 75 -13.33 -56.66 -0.84
N GLY A 76 -12.73 -56.39 0.33
CA GLY A 76 -11.39 -56.88 0.68
C GLY A 76 -11.38 -58.39 0.98
N VAL A 77 -12.44 -58.89 1.61
CA VAL A 77 -12.58 -60.33 1.95
C VAL A 77 -12.74 -61.21 0.70
N ASN A 78 -13.40 -60.70 -0.34
CA ASN A 78 -13.59 -61.40 -1.62
C ASN A 78 -12.43 -61.19 -2.62
N TYR A 79 -11.35 -60.51 -2.22
CA TYR A 79 -10.19 -60.18 -3.06
C TYR A 79 -10.54 -59.50 -4.40
N ASP A 80 -11.61 -58.71 -4.45
CA ASP A 80 -11.97 -57.95 -5.65
C ASP A 80 -11.13 -56.67 -5.75
N LEU A 81 -10.04 -56.76 -6.52
CA LEU A 81 -9.10 -55.67 -6.74
C LEU A 81 -9.77 -54.42 -7.32
N THR A 82 -10.80 -54.59 -8.16
CA THR A 82 -11.47 -53.48 -8.84
C THR A 82 -12.14 -52.57 -7.82
N THR A 83 -12.88 -53.15 -6.88
CA THR A 83 -13.61 -52.39 -5.87
C THR A 83 -12.69 -51.89 -4.76
N MET A 84 -11.60 -52.61 -4.44
CA MET A 84 -10.57 -52.10 -3.54
C MET A 84 -9.87 -50.85 -4.11
N MET A 85 -9.61 -50.81 -5.42
CA MET A 85 -8.96 -49.67 -6.08
C MET A 85 -9.94 -48.58 -6.55
N TYR A 86 -11.23 -48.68 -6.23
CA TYR A 86 -12.26 -47.76 -6.70
C TYR A 86 -11.92 -46.28 -6.40
N ALA A 87 -11.42 -45.97 -5.20
CA ALA A 87 -10.99 -44.62 -4.82
C ALA A 87 -9.86 -44.07 -5.70
N LEU A 88 -8.91 -44.92 -6.11
CA LEU A 88 -7.80 -44.56 -6.99
C LEU A 88 -8.27 -44.37 -8.44
N LEU A 89 -9.22 -45.20 -8.90
CA LEU A 89 -9.84 -45.07 -10.22
C LEU A 89 -10.63 -43.77 -10.35
N VAL A 90 -11.42 -43.41 -9.34
CA VAL A 90 -12.15 -42.13 -9.27
C VAL A 90 -11.17 -40.95 -9.31
N SER A 91 -10.06 -41.03 -8.57
CA SER A 91 -9.00 -40.00 -8.59
C SER A 91 -8.37 -39.89 -9.99
N SER A 92 -8.11 -41.02 -10.66
CA SER A 92 -7.48 -41.05 -11.99
C SER A 92 -8.37 -40.41 -13.06
N VAL A 93 -9.67 -40.74 -13.07
CA VAL A 93 -10.65 -40.11 -13.98
C VAL A 93 -10.81 -38.63 -13.64
N GLY A 94 -10.83 -38.29 -12.35
CA GLY A 94 -10.90 -36.92 -11.88
C GLY A 94 -9.79 -36.02 -12.39
N ILE A 95 -8.55 -36.51 -12.41
CA ILE A 95 -7.41 -35.78 -12.98
C ILE A 95 -7.66 -35.42 -14.45
N LEU A 96 -8.23 -36.34 -15.24
CA LEU A 96 -8.56 -36.08 -16.65
C LEU A 96 -9.67 -35.03 -16.80
N VAL A 97 -10.71 -35.10 -15.96
CA VAL A 97 -11.79 -34.10 -15.93
C VAL A 97 -11.24 -32.73 -15.52
N CYS A 98 -10.34 -32.68 -14.54
CA CYS A 98 -9.67 -31.46 -14.11
C CYS A 98 -8.81 -30.86 -15.22
N LEU A 99 -8.07 -31.69 -15.94
CA LEU A 99 -7.26 -31.26 -17.07
C LEU A 99 -8.13 -30.64 -18.17
N LEU A 100 -9.22 -31.31 -18.56
CA LEU A 100 -10.15 -30.78 -19.55
C LEU A 100 -10.77 -29.45 -19.08
N THR A 101 -11.21 -29.39 -17.83
CA THR A 101 -11.79 -28.15 -17.25
C THR A 101 -10.77 -27.01 -17.25
N THR A 102 -9.51 -27.31 -16.95
CA THR A 102 -8.43 -26.32 -16.97
C THR A 102 -8.20 -25.80 -18.39
N LEU A 103 -8.13 -26.68 -19.40
CA LEU A 103 -8.00 -26.27 -20.81
C LEU A 103 -9.15 -25.37 -21.27
N PHE A 104 -10.38 -25.67 -20.81
CA PHE A 104 -11.53 -24.80 -21.09
C PHE A 104 -11.36 -23.41 -20.47
N ALA A 105 -10.87 -23.33 -19.23
CA ALA A 105 -10.66 -22.07 -18.53
C ALA A 105 -9.46 -21.28 -19.06
N THR A 106 -8.38 -21.93 -19.52
CA THR A 106 -7.16 -21.25 -19.97
C THR A 106 -7.18 -20.89 -21.45
N ASP A 107 -7.67 -21.79 -22.32
CA ASP A 107 -7.46 -21.67 -23.77
C ASP A 107 -8.73 -21.30 -24.54
N LEU A 108 -9.91 -21.72 -24.09
CA LEU A 108 -11.17 -21.47 -24.78
C LEU A 108 -11.86 -20.16 -24.36
N PHE A 109 -11.68 -19.75 -23.11
CA PHE A 109 -12.25 -18.52 -22.54
C PHE A 109 -11.14 -17.60 -22.01
N GLU A 110 -10.26 -17.15 -22.89
CA GLU A 110 -9.21 -16.19 -22.54
C GLU A 110 -9.82 -14.87 -22.05
N ILE A 111 -9.49 -14.49 -20.81
CA ILE A 111 -10.01 -13.30 -20.15
C ILE A 111 -9.28 -12.06 -20.69
N LYS A 112 -10.01 -11.17 -21.39
CA LYS A 112 -9.40 -10.00 -22.06
C LYS A 112 -9.63 -8.69 -21.31
N ALA A 113 -10.64 -8.65 -20.44
CA ALA A 113 -10.97 -7.47 -19.65
C ALA A 113 -11.04 -7.78 -18.14
N VAL A 114 -10.71 -6.79 -17.30
CA VAL A 114 -10.75 -6.91 -15.83
C VAL A 114 -12.15 -7.29 -15.32
N LYS A 115 -13.21 -6.80 -15.97
CA LYS A 115 -14.61 -7.13 -15.64
C LYS A 115 -14.97 -8.60 -15.89
N GLU A 116 -14.23 -9.28 -16.76
CA GLU A 116 -14.49 -10.69 -17.10
C GLU A 116 -13.84 -11.64 -16.08
N ILE A 117 -12.84 -11.17 -15.32
CA ILE A 117 -12.15 -11.96 -14.28
C ILE A 117 -13.15 -12.45 -13.24
N GLU A 118 -13.90 -11.53 -12.64
CA GLU A 118 -14.84 -11.84 -11.56
C GLU A 118 -15.94 -12.79 -12.02
N LEU A 119 -16.48 -12.58 -13.23
CA LEU A 119 -17.51 -13.43 -13.82
C LEU A 119 -16.97 -14.84 -14.15
N ALA A 120 -15.78 -14.93 -14.74
CA ALA A 120 -15.16 -16.20 -15.10
C ALA A 120 -14.83 -17.03 -13.84
N LEU A 121 -14.20 -16.41 -12.84
CA LEU A 121 -13.91 -17.06 -11.55
C LEU A 121 -15.19 -17.48 -10.83
N THR A 122 -16.23 -16.64 -10.82
CA THR A 122 -17.53 -17.00 -10.23
C THR A 122 -18.19 -18.16 -10.97
N SER A 123 -18.12 -18.20 -12.30
CA SER A 123 -18.68 -19.29 -13.11
C SER A 123 -17.94 -20.62 -12.89
N LEU A 124 -16.61 -20.58 -12.81
CA LEU A 124 -15.76 -21.73 -12.48
C LEU A 124 -16.06 -22.20 -11.05
N TYR A 125 -16.22 -21.27 -10.12
CA TYR A 125 -16.60 -21.52 -8.73
C TYR A 125 -17.96 -22.23 -8.61
N VAL A 126 -19.00 -21.73 -9.27
CA VAL A 126 -20.34 -22.35 -9.25
C VAL A 126 -20.29 -23.75 -9.87
N SER A 127 -19.59 -23.90 -11.00
CA SER A 127 -19.40 -25.20 -11.65
C SER A 127 -18.69 -26.21 -10.75
N PHE A 128 -17.59 -25.80 -10.12
CA PHE A 128 -16.82 -26.63 -9.21
C PHE A 128 -17.61 -27.01 -7.95
N THR A 129 -18.34 -26.06 -7.36
CA THR A 129 -19.16 -26.30 -6.17
C THR A 129 -20.30 -27.28 -6.49
N CYS A 130 -21.02 -27.08 -7.61
CA CYS A 130 -22.08 -27.99 -8.06
C CYS A 130 -21.55 -29.41 -8.32
N THR A 131 -20.41 -29.52 -9.00
CA THR A 131 -19.77 -30.82 -9.31
C THR A 131 -19.33 -31.53 -8.02
N THR A 132 -18.76 -30.78 -7.09
CA THR A 132 -18.27 -31.32 -5.81
C THR A 132 -19.42 -31.76 -4.92
N MET A 133 -20.48 -30.95 -4.79
CA MET A 133 -21.67 -31.31 -3.98
C MET A 133 -22.41 -32.51 -4.56
N TYR A 134 -22.55 -32.59 -5.89
CA TYR A 134 -23.08 -33.77 -6.56
C TYR A 134 -22.20 -35.01 -6.32
N GLY A 135 -20.87 -34.83 -6.41
CA GLY A 135 -19.89 -35.87 -6.13
C GLY A 135 -20.05 -36.45 -4.72
N ILE A 136 -20.08 -35.61 -3.69
CA ILE A 136 -20.28 -36.00 -2.27
C ILE A 136 -21.61 -36.75 -2.11
N ALA A 137 -22.69 -36.26 -2.73
CA ALA A 137 -24.02 -36.85 -2.58
C ALA A 137 -24.15 -38.25 -3.19
N VAL A 138 -23.38 -38.56 -4.23
CA VAL A 138 -23.46 -39.83 -4.97
C VAL A 138 -22.38 -40.83 -4.53
N THR A 139 -21.21 -40.34 -4.13
CA THR A 139 -20.04 -41.13 -3.76
C THR A 139 -19.20 -40.32 -2.78
N ASP A 140 -19.00 -40.75 -1.54
CA ASP A 140 -18.11 -40.07 -0.56
C ASP A 140 -16.67 -39.76 -1.10
N LEU A 141 -16.31 -40.32 -2.26
CA LEU A 141 -15.07 -40.14 -3.02
C LEU A 141 -15.12 -39.05 -4.11
N GLY A 142 -16.27 -38.45 -4.41
CA GLY A 142 -16.44 -37.48 -5.50
C GLY A 142 -15.55 -36.24 -5.35
N MET A 143 -15.18 -35.88 -4.12
CA MET A 143 -14.22 -34.81 -3.82
C MET A 143 -12.79 -35.13 -4.29
N LEU A 144 -12.37 -36.40 -4.33
CA LEU A 144 -11.04 -36.77 -4.86
C LEU A 144 -10.92 -36.43 -6.34
N SER A 145 -12.04 -36.47 -7.06
CA SER A 145 -12.05 -36.29 -8.51
C SER A 145 -11.75 -34.85 -8.95
N THR A 146 -11.96 -33.87 -8.06
CA THR A 146 -11.80 -32.43 -8.38
C THR A 146 -10.64 -31.77 -7.65
N ILE A 147 -9.79 -32.54 -6.94
CA ILE A 147 -8.67 -32.02 -6.13
C ILE A 147 -7.74 -31.07 -6.90
N ALA A 148 -7.45 -31.36 -8.17
CA ALA A 148 -6.54 -30.53 -8.94
C ALA A 148 -7.09 -29.12 -9.18
N ILE A 149 -8.40 -28.99 -9.47
CA ILE A 149 -9.05 -27.68 -9.60
C ILE A 149 -9.12 -26.98 -8.24
N GLY A 150 -9.49 -27.71 -7.17
CA GLY A 150 -9.54 -27.13 -5.82
C GLY A 150 -8.18 -26.57 -5.38
N SER A 151 -7.11 -27.32 -5.65
CA SER A 151 -5.73 -26.89 -5.36
C SER A 151 -5.32 -25.68 -6.21
N ALA A 152 -5.72 -25.63 -7.48
CA ALA A 152 -5.45 -24.48 -8.34
C ALA A 152 -6.17 -23.21 -7.86
N ILE A 153 -7.43 -23.33 -7.42
CA ILE A 153 -8.20 -22.22 -6.86
C ILE A 153 -7.60 -21.74 -5.54
N GLU A 154 -7.20 -22.65 -4.65
CA GLU A 154 -6.55 -22.30 -3.38
C GLU A 154 -5.17 -21.67 -3.57
N ALA A 155 -4.38 -22.15 -4.55
CA ALA A 155 -3.06 -21.58 -4.87
C ALA A 155 -3.15 -20.23 -5.58
N TYR A 156 -4.26 -19.95 -6.28
CA TYR A 156 -4.45 -18.69 -7.00
C TYR A 156 -4.41 -17.47 -6.07
N SER A 157 -5.06 -17.54 -4.90
CA SER A 157 -5.13 -16.42 -3.93
C SER A 157 -3.75 -15.93 -3.44
N PRO A 158 -2.84 -16.79 -2.91
CA PRO A 158 -1.52 -16.32 -2.48
C PRO A 158 -0.60 -15.94 -3.65
N ILE A 159 -0.87 -16.43 -4.87
CA ILE A 159 -0.13 -16.00 -6.07
C ILE A 159 -0.54 -14.58 -6.46
N SER A 160 -1.84 -14.26 -6.45
CA SER A 160 -2.32 -12.90 -6.74
C SER A 160 -1.88 -11.89 -5.69
N ASP A 161 -1.92 -12.25 -4.40
CA ASP A 161 -1.48 -11.42 -3.28
C ASP A 161 0.01 -11.04 -3.40
N ASN A 162 0.87 -12.04 -3.64
CA ASN A 162 2.29 -11.79 -3.94
C ASN A 162 2.50 -10.90 -5.18
N GLY A 163 1.64 -11.06 -6.19
CA GLY A 163 1.65 -10.24 -7.38
C GLY A 163 1.40 -8.77 -7.04
N ASP A 164 0.41 -8.49 -6.19
CA ASP A 164 0.09 -7.14 -5.75
C ASP A 164 1.27 -6.50 -4.99
N GLY A 165 1.82 -7.24 -4.03
CA GLY A 165 3.00 -6.79 -3.29
C GLY A 165 4.21 -6.50 -4.18
N ILE A 166 4.45 -7.28 -5.25
CA ILE A 166 5.53 -7.03 -6.21
C ILE A 166 5.26 -5.76 -7.03
N VAL A 167 4.03 -5.58 -7.52
CA VAL A 167 3.62 -4.42 -8.32
C VAL A 167 3.78 -3.13 -7.51
N GLU A 168 3.43 -3.16 -6.22
CA GLU A 168 3.58 -2.04 -5.30
C GLU A 168 5.06 -1.73 -5.01
N VAL A 169 5.85 -2.74 -4.67
CA VAL A 169 7.29 -2.60 -4.37
C VAL A 169 8.08 -2.11 -5.59
N ALA A 170 7.72 -2.56 -6.79
CA ALA A 170 8.34 -2.14 -8.04
C ALA A 170 7.89 -0.74 -8.53
N GLY A 171 6.88 -0.14 -7.88
CA GLY A 171 6.37 1.19 -8.25
C GLY A 171 5.75 1.21 -9.65
N MET A 172 5.07 0.14 -10.04
CA MET A 172 4.44 0.02 -11.36
C MET A 172 3.24 0.97 -11.51
N SER A 173 2.75 1.13 -12.75
CA SER A 173 1.68 2.09 -13.06
C SER A 173 0.34 1.71 -12.41
N HIS A 174 -0.51 2.71 -12.18
CA HIS A 174 -1.85 2.54 -11.60
C HIS A 174 -2.70 1.51 -12.36
N THR A 175 -2.59 1.45 -13.67
CA THR A 175 -3.32 0.48 -14.51
C THR A 175 -2.90 -0.97 -14.27
N ILE A 176 -1.65 -1.21 -13.85
CA ILE A 176 -1.18 -2.56 -13.50
C ILE A 176 -1.69 -2.92 -12.09
N ARG A 177 -1.65 -1.97 -11.16
CA ARG A 177 -2.26 -2.13 -9.82
C ARG A 177 -3.74 -2.51 -9.89
N GLU A 178 -4.55 -1.73 -10.61
CA GLU A 178 -5.98 -2.03 -10.76
C GLU A 178 -6.28 -3.44 -11.30
N ARG A 179 -5.38 -3.99 -12.14
CA ARG A 179 -5.53 -5.35 -12.67
C ARG A 179 -5.17 -6.40 -11.64
N ILE A 180 -4.09 -6.21 -10.88
CA ILE A 180 -3.66 -7.19 -9.88
C ILE A 180 -4.54 -7.12 -8.63
N ASP A 181 -5.01 -5.94 -8.23
CA ASP A 181 -6.03 -5.73 -7.19
C ASP A 181 -7.30 -6.53 -7.48
N ALA A 182 -7.74 -6.56 -8.75
CA ALA A 182 -8.92 -7.32 -9.14
C ALA A 182 -8.70 -8.84 -9.07
N LEU A 183 -7.48 -9.31 -9.37
CA LEU A 183 -7.11 -10.72 -9.23
C LEU A 183 -7.03 -11.10 -7.74
N ASP A 184 -6.45 -10.26 -6.90
CA ASP A 184 -6.36 -10.48 -5.45
C ASP A 184 -7.74 -10.51 -4.78
N ALA A 185 -8.61 -9.55 -5.12
CA ALA A 185 -9.99 -9.55 -4.65
C ALA A 185 -10.73 -10.85 -5.02
N ALA A 186 -10.52 -11.37 -6.23
CA ALA A 186 -11.10 -12.65 -6.64
C ALA A 186 -10.52 -13.82 -5.82
N GLY A 187 -9.21 -13.82 -5.56
CA GLY A 187 -8.54 -14.80 -4.70
C GLY A 187 -9.10 -14.82 -3.28
N ASN A 188 -9.30 -13.64 -2.69
CA ASN A 188 -9.92 -13.46 -1.37
C ASN A 188 -11.36 -13.98 -1.31
N THR A 189 -12.06 -14.02 -2.44
CA THR A 189 -13.43 -14.56 -2.53
C THR A 189 -13.42 -16.09 -2.62
N THR A 190 -12.41 -16.69 -3.25
CA THR A 190 -12.32 -18.14 -3.47
C THR A 190 -11.59 -18.88 -2.35
N SER A 191 -10.67 -18.23 -1.65
CA SER A 191 -9.89 -18.83 -0.54
C SER A 191 -10.77 -19.44 0.58
N PRO A 192 -11.83 -18.78 1.09
CA PRO A 192 -12.72 -19.36 2.10
C PRO A 192 -13.41 -20.66 1.66
N VAL A 193 -13.65 -20.82 0.35
CA VAL A 193 -14.29 -22.00 -0.23
C VAL A 193 -13.38 -23.20 -0.12
N GLY A 194 -12.10 -23.05 -0.49
CA GLY A 194 -11.11 -24.11 -0.38
C GLY A 194 -10.96 -24.60 1.06
N ILE A 195 -10.88 -23.66 2.00
CA ILE A 195 -10.88 -23.96 3.44
C ILE A 195 -12.15 -24.73 3.85
N GLY A 196 -13.33 -24.28 3.42
CA GLY A 196 -14.60 -24.93 3.72
C GLY A 196 -14.70 -26.37 3.18
N ILE A 197 -14.18 -26.60 1.97
CA ILE A 197 -14.10 -27.93 1.35
C ILE A 197 -13.14 -28.82 2.15
N ALA A 198 -11.96 -28.32 2.51
CA ALA A 198 -10.99 -29.06 3.31
C ALA A 198 -11.55 -29.48 4.68
N ILE A 199 -12.31 -28.59 5.35
CA ILE A 199 -12.96 -28.89 6.64
C ILE A 199 -14.05 -29.95 6.46
N SER A 200 -14.92 -29.79 5.45
CA SER A 200 -16.00 -30.74 5.16
C SER A 200 -15.43 -32.12 4.85
N TYR A 201 -14.36 -32.17 4.05
CA TYR A 201 -13.60 -33.35 3.72
C TYR A 201 -13.02 -34.04 4.97
N ALA A 202 -12.32 -33.27 5.82
CA ALA A 202 -11.73 -33.80 7.04
C ALA A 202 -12.79 -34.36 8.00
N ALA A 203 -13.98 -33.76 8.07
CA ALA A 203 -15.09 -34.26 8.87
C ALA A 203 -15.61 -35.61 8.36
N LEU A 204 -15.86 -35.74 7.06
CA LEU A 204 -16.34 -37.00 6.46
C LEU A 204 -15.32 -38.13 6.63
N VAL A 205 -14.04 -37.87 6.38
CA VAL A 205 -13.00 -38.89 6.54
C VAL A 205 -12.74 -39.23 8.00
N SER A 206 -12.80 -38.26 8.91
CA SER A 206 -12.71 -38.55 10.34
C SER A 206 -13.85 -39.44 10.81
N LEU A 207 -15.07 -39.24 10.28
CA LEU A 207 -16.22 -40.09 10.58
C LEU A 207 -16.04 -41.52 10.04
N ALA A 208 -15.58 -41.66 8.80
CA ALA A 208 -15.29 -42.96 8.20
C ALA A 208 -14.18 -43.72 8.95
N LEU A 209 -13.10 -43.04 9.31
CA LEU A 209 -12.01 -43.61 10.10
C LEU A 209 -12.44 -43.94 11.53
N PHE A 210 -13.35 -43.17 12.12
CA PHE A 210 -13.94 -43.48 13.42
C PHE A 210 -14.77 -44.76 13.35
N GLY A 211 -15.59 -44.96 12.31
CA GLY A 211 -16.31 -46.21 12.08
C GLY A 211 -15.37 -47.41 11.87
N ALA A 212 -14.30 -47.23 11.10
CA ALA A 212 -13.27 -48.24 10.92
C ALA A 212 -12.56 -48.58 12.23
N PHE A 213 -12.25 -47.57 13.06
CA PHE A 213 -11.66 -47.75 14.39
C PHE A 213 -12.57 -48.59 15.29
N VAL A 214 -13.84 -48.20 15.44
CA VAL A 214 -14.85 -48.92 16.25
C VAL A 214 -14.95 -50.39 15.83
N SER A 215 -14.94 -50.66 14.52
CA SER A 215 -14.95 -52.01 13.97
C SER A 215 -13.68 -52.79 14.30
N CYS A 216 -12.50 -52.17 14.15
CA CYS A 216 -11.21 -52.81 14.43
C CYS A 216 -11.05 -53.17 15.92
N VAL A 217 -11.52 -52.33 16.83
CA VAL A 217 -11.47 -52.59 18.27
C VAL A 217 -12.65 -53.43 18.78
N SER A 218 -13.51 -53.92 17.87
CA SER A 218 -14.67 -54.78 18.19
C SER A 218 -15.66 -54.14 19.18
N ILE A 219 -15.89 -52.83 19.07
CA ILE A 219 -16.93 -52.13 19.83
C ILE A 219 -18.25 -52.23 19.04
N PHE A 220 -19.26 -52.90 19.60
CA PHE A 220 -20.56 -53.08 18.95
C PHE A 220 -21.47 -51.84 19.03
N THR A 221 -21.37 -51.07 20.13
CA THR A 221 -22.19 -49.88 20.35
C THR A 221 -21.36 -48.76 21.00
N VAL A 222 -21.49 -47.55 20.46
CA VAL A 222 -20.93 -46.33 21.05
C VAL A 222 -22.06 -45.61 21.78
N ASP A 223 -22.21 -45.87 23.08
CA ASP A 223 -23.21 -45.20 23.92
C ASP A 223 -22.70 -43.83 24.37
N VAL A 224 -23.28 -42.76 23.82
CA VAL A 224 -22.94 -41.37 24.13
C VAL A 224 -23.27 -41.01 25.59
N LEU A 225 -24.25 -41.66 26.20
CA LEU A 225 -24.62 -41.45 27.61
C LEU A 225 -23.69 -42.21 28.57
N GLY A 226 -22.86 -43.11 28.04
CA GLY A 226 -21.84 -43.83 28.81
C GLY A 226 -20.82 -42.86 29.41
N PRO A 227 -20.52 -42.92 30.73
CA PRO A 227 -19.66 -41.94 31.39
C PRO A 227 -18.28 -41.78 30.74
N LYS A 228 -17.68 -42.88 30.27
CA LYS A 228 -16.36 -42.85 29.60
C LYS A 228 -16.41 -42.14 28.24
N VAL A 229 -17.46 -42.40 27.45
CA VAL A 229 -17.65 -41.81 26.12
C VAL A 229 -17.99 -40.33 26.25
N PHE A 230 -18.88 -39.98 27.19
CA PHE A 230 -19.29 -38.60 27.44
C PHE A 230 -18.13 -37.72 27.90
N VAL A 231 -17.30 -38.21 28.83
CA VAL A 231 -16.06 -37.50 29.23
C VAL A 231 -15.10 -37.36 28.05
N GLY A 232 -14.92 -38.41 27.26
CA GLY A 232 -14.09 -38.38 26.05
C GLY A 232 -14.57 -37.34 25.03
N LEU A 233 -15.88 -37.22 24.82
CA LEU A 233 -16.50 -36.24 23.93
C LEU A 233 -16.19 -34.81 24.39
N ILE A 234 -16.41 -34.50 25.67
CA ILE A 234 -16.13 -33.17 26.23
C ILE A 234 -14.65 -32.83 26.11
N VAL A 235 -13.78 -33.74 26.53
CA VAL A 235 -12.31 -33.54 26.45
C VAL A 235 -11.88 -33.36 24.99
N GLY A 236 -12.41 -34.14 24.06
CA GLY A 236 -12.14 -34.03 22.63
C GLY A 236 -12.46 -32.64 22.08
N VAL A 237 -13.64 -32.09 22.41
CA VAL A 237 -14.01 -30.72 22.03
C VAL A 237 -13.05 -29.70 22.65
N MET A 238 -12.71 -29.87 23.94
CA MET A 238 -11.80 -28.94 24.63
C MET A 238 -10.38 -28.94 24.05
N ILE A 239 -9.88 -30.08 23.54
CA ILE A 239 -8.57 -30.16 22.89
C ILE A 239 -8.51 -29.23 21.67
N SER A 240 -9.58 -29.16 20.86
CA SER A 240 -9.65 -28.25 19.72
C SER A 240 -9.53 -26.78 20.14
N TYR A 241 -10.26 -26.36 21.17
CA TYR A 241 -10.14 -25.00 21.72
C TYR A 241 -8.76 -24.73 22.32
N GLY A 242 -8.20 -25.70 23.04
CA GLY A 242 -6.85 -25.60 23.60
C GLY A 242 -5.79 -25.41 22.51
N PHE A 243 -5.91 -26.16 21.42
CA PHE A 243 -5.05 -26.04 20.25
C PHE A 243 -5.17 -24.67 19.58
N SER A 244 -6.39 -24.19 19.32
CA SER A 244 -6.63 -22.84 18.77
C SER A 244 -6.04 -21.75 19.67
N ALA A 245 -6.18 -21.87 21.00
CA ALA A 245 -5.61 -20.92 21.94
C ALA A 245 -4.07 -20.89 21.89
N MET A 246 -3.41 -22.04 21.74
CA MET A 246 -1.95 -22.11 21.58
C MET A 246 -1.48 -21.44 20.29
N ILE A 247 -2.18 -21.66 19.16
CA ILE A 247 -1.87 -21.01 17.89
C ILE A 247 -2.05 -19.50 18.00
N MET A 248 -3.23 -19.03 18.45
CA MET A 248 -3.50 -17.60 18.58
C MET A 248 -2.51 -16.89 19.52
N LYS A 249 -2.12 -17.54 20.62
CA LYS A 249 -1.09 -17.02 21.53
C LYS A 249 0.28 -16.93 20.86
N SER A 250 0.61 -17.88 19.99
CA SER A 250 1.87 -17.91 19.25
C SER A 250 1.92 -16.82 18.17
N VAL A 251 0.85 -16.70 17.37
CA VAL A 251 0.69 -15.59 16.39
C VAL A 251 0.80 -14.25 17.10
N LYS A 252 0.03 -14.04 18.17
CA LYS A 252 0.09 -12.79 18.96
C LYS A 252 1.50 -12.44 19.42
N ARG A 253 2.28 -13.41 19.91
CA ARG A 253 3.66 -13.19 20.36
C ARG A 253 4.58 -12.80 19.20
N ALA A 254 4.44 -13.45 18.06
CA ALA A 254 5.23 -13.14 16.87
C ALA A 254 4.87 -11.75 16.31
N THR A 255 3.58 -11.45 16.15
CA THR A 255 3.09 -10.14 15.72
C THR A 255 3.60 -9.02 16.63
N LEU A 256 3.53 -9.18 17.96
CA LEU A 256 4.00 -8.15 18.90
C LEU A 256 5.50 -7.86 18.75
N LYS A 257 6.31 -8.88 18.46
CA LYS A 257 7.74 -8.70 18.18
C LYS A 257 7.95 -7.94 16.89
N MET A 258 7.27 -8.32 15.81
CA MET A 258 7.40 -7.65 14.51
C MET A 258 6.94 -6.21 14.54
N VAL A 259 5.82 -5.92 15.20
CA VAL A 259 5.36 -4.54 15.41
C VAL A 259 6.43 -3.75 16.18
N LYS A 260 7.01 -4.31 17.23
CA LYS A 260 8.06 -3.65 18.02
C LYS A 260 9.33 -3.38 17.19
N GLU A 261 9.77 -4.35 16.39
CA GLU A 261 10.95 -4.22 15.51
C GLU A 261 10.72 -3.15 14.44
N ALA A 262 9.58 -3.21 13.73
CA ALA A 262 9.23 -2.21 12.72
C ALA A 262 9.08 -0.79 13.30
N TRP A 263 8.71 -0.67 14.58
CA TRP A 263 8.70 0.60 15.31
C TRP A 263 10.09 1.09 15.70
N LEU A 264 10.93 0.19 16.22
CA LEU A 264 12.30 0.51 16.60
C LEU A 264 13.07 1.03 15.40
N GLU A 265 12.94 0.37 14.27
CA GLU A 265 13.67 0.72 13.04
C GLU A 265 13.25 2.08 12.48
N VAL A 266 11.97 2.43 12.54
CA VAL A 266 11.53 3.78 12.14
C VAL A 266 11.92 4.85 13.12
N THR A 267 11.93 4.52 14.41
CA THR A 267 12.47 5.47 15.40
C THR A 267 13.97 5.69 15.12
N LEU A 268 14.71 4.64 14.77
CA LEU A 268 16.13 4.71 14.42
C LEU A 268 16.36 5.46 13.11
N THR A 269 15.60 5.21 12.04
CA THR A 269 15.73 5.96 10.79
C THR A 269 15.35 7.43 10.96
N LEU A 270 14.29 7.73 11.71
CA LEU A 270 13.95 9.12 12.04
C LEU A 270 15.04 9.79 12.86
N SER A 271 15.64 9.10 13.83
CA SER A 271 16.77 9.63 14.61
C SER A 271 18.04 9.78 13.78
N SER A 272 18.31 8.86 12.85
CA SER A 272 19.42 8.93 11.91
C SER A 272 19.23 10.08 10.94
N LEU A 273 18.03 10.26 10.38
CA LEU A 273 17.68 11.39 9.52
C LEU A 273 17.78 12.70 10.29
N ALA A 274 17.30 12.75 11.54
CA ALA A 274 17.49 13.91 12.41
C ALA A 274 18.97 14.20 12.66
N SER A 275 19.80 13.20 12.93
CA SER A 275 21.25 13.37 13.14
C SER A 275 22.01 13.74 11.86
N LEU A 276 21.59 13.25 10.70
CA LEU A 276 22.12 13.64 9.39
C LEU A 276 21.68 15.05 9.03
N GLN A 277 20.47 15.46 9.42
CA GLN A 277 19.98 16.82 9.27
C GLN A 277 20.67 17.78 10.23
N GLU A 278 21.00 17.36 11.46
CA GLU A 278 21.85 18.11 12.39
C GLU A 278 23.30 18.22 11.87
N ALA A 279 23.85 17.17 11.27
CA ALA A 279 25.17 17.19 10.65
C ALA A 279 25.21 18.10 9.39
N SER A 280 24.17 18.08 8.57
CA SER A 280 23.98 18.93 7.38
C SER A 280 23.73 20.40 7.73
N SER A 281 22.95 20.66 8.78
CA SER A 281 22.60 22.01 9.27
C SER A 281 23.72 22.71 10.04
N SER A 282 24.87 22.05 10.22
CA SER A 282 26.07 22.65 10.82
C SER A 282 26.83 23.59 9.89
N SER A 283 26.47 23.66 8.59
CA SER A 283 26.95 24.73 7.70
C SER A 283 26.06 25.98 7.82
N PRO A 284 26.63 27.20 7.90
CA PRO A 284 25.84 28.44 7.93
C PRO A 284 24.96 28.63 6.68
N MET A 285 25.23 27.87 5.61
CA MET A 285 24.49 27.84 4.35
C MET A 285 23.16 27.07 4.45
N ALA A 286 23.12 25.97 5.19
CA ALA A 286 21.94 25.11 5.32
C ALA A 286 20.81 25.78 6.13
N ARG A 287 21.14 26.58 7.15
CA ARG A 287 20.15 27.29 7.99
C ARG A 287 19.25 28.27 7.22
N GLN A 288 19.68 28.78 6.07
CA GLN A 288 18.89 29.73 5.28
C GLN A 288 17.95 29.04 4.27
N ILE A 289 18.31 27.86 3.77
CA ILE A 289 17.52 27.14 2.75
C ILE A 289 16.53 26.16 3.40
N GLU A 290 16.85 25.63 4.58
CA GLU A 290 16.02 24.63 5.28
C GLU A 290 14.54 25.06 5.43
N PRO A 291 14.21 26.31 5.83
CA PRO A 291 12.80 26.74 5.87
C PRO A 291 12.11 26.72 4.50
N LEU A 292 12.84 26.96 3.41
CA LEU A 292 12.31 26.93 2.04
C LEU A 292 12.04 25.50 1.56
N ILE A 293 12.85 24.54 2.01
CA ILE A 293 12.63 23.10 1.74
C ILE A 293 11.43 22.60 2.55
N VAL A 294 11.34 22.96 3.84
CA VAL A 294 10.20 22.61 4.71
C VAL A 294 8.90 23.19 4.15
N GLY A 295 8.94 24.43 3.66
CA GLY A 295 7.83 25.09 2.98
C GLY A 295 7.55 24.57 1.56
N ARG A 296 8.28 23.56 1.07
CA ARG A 296 8.26 23.02 -0.31
C ARG A 296 8.42 24.05 -1.42
N VAL A 297 8.96 25.23 -1.10
CA VAL A 297 9.27 26.26 -2.10
C VAL A 297 10.38 25.78 -3.03
N VAL A 298 11.42 25.19 -2.44
CA VAL A 298 12.44 24.44 -3.17
C VAL A 298 11.83 23.10 -3.58
N GLY A 299 11.87 22.78 -4.87
CA GLY A 299 11.23 21.61 -5.46
C GLY A 299 9.95 21.95 -6.21
N GLU A 300 9.05 22.77 -5.64
CA GLU A 300 7.81 23.15 -6.32
C GLU A 300 7.98 24.41 -7.18
N VAL A 301 8.56 25.49 -6.64
CA VAL A 301 8.68 26.80 -7.33
C VAL A 301 10.07 27.00 -7.93
N VAL A 302 11.12 26.66 -7.19
CA VAL A 302 12.52 26.85 -7.60
C VAL A 302 13.35 25.60 -7.37
N ASP A 303 14.44 25.46 -8.12
CA ASP A 303 15.42 24.40 -7.90
C ASP A 303 16.34 24.71 -6.72
N VAL A 304 17.08 23.70 -6.25
CA VAL A 304 18.07 23.86 -5.19
C VAL A 304 19.13 24.86 -5.66
N PHE A 305 19.38 25.89 -4.87
CA PHE A 305 20.32 26.97 -5.18
C PHE A 305 21.14 27.35 -3.96
N THR A 306 22.23 28.10 -4.16
CA THR A 306 23.05 28.66 -3.08
C THR A 306 22.74 30.14 -2.88
N PRO A 307 22.13 30.55 -1.75
CA PRO A 307 21.90 31.95 -1.43
C PRO A 307 23.22 32.72 -1.44
N SER A 308 23.29 33.77 -2.26
CA SER A 308 24.49 34.60 -2.41
C SER A 308 24.24 36.07 -2.09
N VAL A 309 22.98 36.49 -2.00
CA VAL A 309 22.58 37.88 -1.75
C VAL A 309 21.53 37.90 -0.64
N LYS A 310 21.65 38.85 0.29
CA LYS A 310 20.64 39.06 1.32
C LYS A 310 19.44 39.80 0.71
N MET A 311 18.24 39.27 0.91
CA MET A 311 16.98 39.92 0.55
C MET A 311 16.12 40.08 1.81
N SER A 312 15.51 41.25 1.97
CA SER A 312 14.58 41.55 3.06
C SER A 312 13.32 42.18 2.48
N VAL A 313 12.15 41.57 2.72
CA VAL A 313 10.87 42.09 2.24
C VAL A 313 10.06 42.59 3.43
N THR A 314 9.63 43.85 3.39
CA THR A 314 8.88 44.50 4.48
C THR A 314 7.62 45.15 3.94
N PHE A 315 6.48 44.87 4.56
CA PHE A 315 5.22 45.54 4.25
C PHE A 315 5.11 46.90 4.95
N ASN A 316 4.29 47.81 4.44
CA ASN A 316 4.15 49.19 4.96
C ASN A 316 3.76 49.29 6.45
N SER A 317 3.21 48.21 7.02
CA SER A 317 2.93 48.09 8.46
C SER A 317 4.19 47.87 9.32
N GLY A 318 5.39 47.86 8.72
CA GLY A 318 6.66 47.55 9.39
C GLY A 318 6.88 46.05 9.62
N LYS A 319 5.97 45.18 9.15
CA LYS A 319 6.13 43.72 9.26
C LYS A 319 7.04 43.16 8.18
N GLN A 320 8.14 42.56 8.60
CA GLN A 320 9.08 41.85 7.75
C GLN A 320 8.58 40.44 7.42
N VAL A 321 8.74 40.02 6.17
CA VAL A 321 8.47 38.66 5.70
C VAL A 321 9.52 37.71 6.27
N CYS A 322 9.05 36.64 6.92
CA CYS A 322 9.88 35.57 7.44
C CYS A 322 9.32 34.23 6.97
N ASN A 323 10.21 33.28 6.63
CA ASN A 323 9.84 31.98 6.08
C ASN A 323 8.84 31.24 6.99
N GLY A 324 7.68 30.89 6.42
CA GLY A 324 6.63 30.13 7.10
C GLY A 324 5.73 30.94 8.04
N HIS A 325 6.02 32.22 8.27
CA HIS A 325 5.16 33.07 9.11
C HIS A 325 3.85 33.41 8.39
N GLU A 326 2.76 33.44 9.16
CA GLU A 326 1.45 33.84 8.66
C GLU A 326 1.29 35.37 8.73
N LEU A 327 0.92 35.99 7.61
CA LEU A 327 0.59 37.42 7.53
C LEU A 327 -0.91 37.60 7.29
N MET A 328 -1.50 38.56 8.03
CA MET A 328 -2.92 38.86 7.92
C MET A 328 -3.22 39.58 6.59
N PRO A 329 -4.39 39.35 5.97
CA PRO A 329 -4.78 40.01 4.72
C PRO A 329 -4.65 41.54 4.73
N ALA A 330 -4.97 42.19 5.86
CA ALA A 330 -4.82 43.64 6.01
C ALA A 330 -3.36 44.14 5.88
N VAL A 331 -2.39 43.32 6.31
CA VAL A 331 -0.95 43.65 6.24
C VAL A 331 -0.43 43.54 4.81
N VAL A 332 -0.93 42.56 4.05
CA VAL A 332 -0.44 42.25 2.69
C VAL A 332 -1.26 42.95 1.60
N ALA A 333 -2.27 43.74 1.96
CA ALA A 333 -3.05 44.53 1.02
C ALA A 333 -2.22 45.60 0.31
N ALA A 334 -1.27 46.22 1.01
CA ALA A 334 -0.36 47.21 0.45
C ALA A 334 0.88 46.53 -0.16
N LYS A 335 1.39 47.12 -1.25
CA LYS A 335 2.63 46.69 -1.90
C LYS A 335 3.81 46.71 -0.90
N PRO A 336 4.62 45.64 -0.82
CA PRO A 336 5.80 45.60 0.05
C PRO A 336 7.01 46.31 -0.58
N ARG A 337 8.00 46.64 0.26
CA ARG A 337 9.34 47.09 -0.14
C ARG A 337 10.32 45.93 0.02
N ALA A 338 10.99 45.56 -1.07
CA ALA A 338 12.02 44.52 -1.07
C ALA A 338 13.40 45.17 -1.16
N GLU A 339 14.17 45.09 -0.08
CA GLU A 339 15.56 45.53 0.00
C GLU A 339 16.47 44.41 -0.49
N VAL A 340 17.36 44.77 -1.43
CA VAL A 340 18.27 43.85 -2.08
C VAL A 340 19.69 44.24 -1.73
N GLY A 341 20.42 43.31 -1.11
CA GLY A 341 21.85 43.46 -0.84
C GLY A 341 22.69 43.43 -2.12
N GLY A 342 24.00 43.21 -1.95
CA GLY A 342 24.95 43.10 -3.05
C GLY A 342 26.20 43.94 -2.79
N ASP A 343 27.16 43.82 -3.70
CA ASP A 343 28.47 44.45 -3.56
C ASP A 343 28.59 45.75 -4.36
N ASP A 344 27.76 45.93 -5.40
CA ASP A 344 27.78 47.11 -6.27
C ASP A 344 26.40 47.48 -6.83
N MET A 345 26.26 48.74 -7.26
CA MET A 345 25.05 49.23 -7.97
C MET A 345 25.04 48.86 -9.46
N ARG A 346 26.12 48.29 -10.00
CA ARG A 346 26.21 47.93 -11.43
C ARG A 346 25.42 46.66 -11.71
N THR A 347 25.42 45.74 -10.76
CA THR A 347 24.59 44.54 -10.78
C THR A 347 23.11 44.90 -10.67
N ALA A 348 22.29 44.28 -11.52
CA ALA A 348 20.84 44.41 -11.49
C ALA A 348 20.19 43.09 -11.08
N TYR A 349 19.04 43.19 -10.42
CA TYR A 349 18.27 42.04 -9.93
C TYR A 349 16.82 42.11 -10.39
N THR A 350 16.21 40.93 -10.52
CA THR A 350 14.78 40.76 -10.81
C THR A 350 14.10 40.06 -9.65
N LEU A 351 13.05 40.67 -9.12
CA LEU A 351 12.20 40.13 -8.06
C LEU A 351 10.90 39.62 -8.69
N VAL A 352 10.49 38.41 -8.30
CA VAL A 352 9.23 37.77 -8.68
C VAL A 352 8.47 37.39 -7.42
N MET A 353 7.17 37.68 -7.38
CA MET A 353 6.24 37.19 -6.35
C MET A 353 5.18 36.30 -6.97
N THR A 354 5.02 35.08 -6.47
CA THR A 354 4.11 34.06 -7.03
C THR A 354 3.39 33.27 -5.93
N ASP A 355 2.21 32.73 -6.27
CA ASP A 355 1.37 31.87 -5.44
C ASP A 355 1.30 30.43 -6.00
N PRO A 356 2.15 29.49 -5.54
CA PRO A 356 2.09 28.07 -5.92
C PRO A 356 0.78 27.36 -5.58
N ASP A 357 -0.06 27.92 -4.72
CA ASP A 357 -1.24 27.25 -4.17
C ASP A 357 -2.55 27.71 -4.82
N ALA A 358 -2.50 28.54 -5.87
CA ALA A 358 -3.70 29.03 -6.53
C ALA A 358 -4.44 27.94 -7.35
N PRO A 359 -5.79 27.88 -7.33
CA PRO A 359 -6.70 28.68 -6.49
C PRO A 359 -6.93 28.09 -5.08
N SER A 360 -6.48 26.85 -4.82
CA SER A 360 -6.48 26.26 -3.48
C SER A 360 -5.29 25.28 -3.30
N PRO A 361 -4.73 25.14 -2.09
CA PRO A 361 -3.61 24.23 -1.85
C PRO A 361 -3.92 22.75 -2.10
N SER A 362 -5.20 22.37 -2.01
CA SER A 362 -5.66 20.98 -2.23
C SER A 362 -5.89 20.65 -3.70
N ASP A 363 -6.15 21.64 -4.54
CA ASP A 363 -6.29 21.52 -5.99
C ASP A 363 -5.68 22.76 -6.71
N PRO A 364 -4.34 22.84 -6.82
CA PRO A 364 -3.65 24.03 -7.31
C PRO A 364 -3.51 24.00 -8.85
N HIS A 365 -4.63 23.97 -9.57
CA HIS A 365 -4.63 23.90 -11.03
C HIS A 365 -4.22 25.22 -11.74
N LEU A 366 -4.21 26.36 -11.01
CA LEU A 366 -3.69 27.66 -11.46
C LEU A 366 -2.37 28.00 -10.76
N ARG A 367 -1.61 26.99 -10.32
CA ARG A 367 -0.38 27.16 -9.54
C ARG A 367 0.58 28.17 -10.13
N GLU A 368 1.35 28.75 -9.22
CA GLU A 368 2.32 29.81 -9.48
C GLU A 368 1.67 31.09 -10.04
N HIS A 369 0.45 31.41 -9.63
CA HIS A 369 -0.22 32.66 -10.04
C HIS A 369 0.65 33.88 -9.71
N LEU A 370 0.89 34.73 -10.69
CA LEU A 370 1.86 35.81 -10.60
C LEU A 370 1.29 37.07 -9.93
N HIS A 371 1.89 37.46 -8.82
CA HIS A 371 1.48 38.64 -8.07
C HIS A 371 2.29 39.90 -8.41
N TRP A 372 3.59 39.79 -8.65
CA TRP A 372 4.44 40.98 -8.81
C TRP A 372 5.76 40.67 -9.52
N ILE A 373 6.21 41.56 -10.43
CA ILE A 373 7.56 41.49 -11.02
C ILE A 373 8.17 42.89 -11.06
N VAL A 374 9.38 43.01 -10.51
CA VAL A 374 10.23 44.20 -10.66
C VAL A 374 11.57 43.76 -11.20
N ALA A 375 11.96 44.31 -12.35
CA ALA A 375 13.26 44.09 -12.96
C ALA A 375 14.18 45.28 -12.70
N ASP A 376 15.45 45.15 -13.06
CA ASP A 376 16.44 46.21 -13.06
C ASP A 376 16.66 46.88 -11.69
N ILE A 377 16.43 46.15 -10.58
CA ILE A 377 16.70 46.63 -9.22
C ILE A 377 18.21 46.70 -9.03
N PRO A 378 18.83 47.88 -8.81
CA PRO A 378 20.25 47.97 -8.53
C PRO A 378 20.62 47.27 -7.22
N GLY A 379 21.76 46.59 -7.17
CA GLY A 379 22.29 46.05 -5.91
C GLY A 379 22.46 47.15 -4.84
N THR A 380 22.36 46.79 -3.57
CA THR A 380 22.38 47.70 -2.39
C THR A 380 21.20 48.67 -2.25
N THR A 381 20.17 48.54 -3.09
CA THR A 381 18.98 49.41 -3.06
C THR A 381 17.71 48.62 -2.72
N ASP A 382 16.56 49.06 -3.21
CA ASP A 382 15.28 48.40 -3.02
C ASP A 382 14.40 48.43 -4.28
N SER A 383 13.30 47.68 -4.25
CA SER A 383 12.34 47.54 -5.35
C SER A 383 11.81 48.84 -5.95
N SER A 384 11.88 49.98 -5.26
CA SER A 384 11.46 51.30 -5.78
C SER A 384 12.38 51.86 -6.87
N PHE A 385 13.65 51.44 -6.89
CA PHE A 385 14.64 51.84 -7.91
C PHE A 385 14.60 50.94 -9.16
N GLY A 386 13.86 49.83 -9.11
CA GLY A 386 13.67 48.95 -10.24
C GLY A 386 12.54 49.39 -11.17
N LYS A 387 12.48 48.74 -12.34
CA LYS A 387 11.40 48.89 -13.31
C LYS A 387 10.34 47.83 -13.07
N GLU A 388 9.16 48.27 -12.63
CA GLU A 388 8.00 47.38 -12.48
C GLU A 388 7.57 46.85 -13.85
N LYS A 389 7.50 45.52 -13.98
CA LYS A 389 7.09 44.82 -15.20
C LYS A 389 5.66 44.29 -15.10
N VAL A 390 5.30 43.86 -13.90
CA VAL A 390 3.95 43.41 -13.54
C VAL A 390 3.61 44.07 -12.22
N SER A 391 2.51 44.83 -12.19
CA SER A 391 2.08 45.57 -10.99
C SER A 391 1.74 44.63 -9.83
N TYR A 392 1.91 45.10 -8.61
CA TYR A 392 1.56 44.32 -7.41
C TYR A 392 0.06 44.02 -7.36
N GLU A 393 -0.28 42.74 -7.34
CA GLU A 393 -1.62 42.25 -7.07
C GLU A 393 -1.70 41.72 -5.64
N MET A 394 -2.65 42.24 -4.86
CA MET A 394 -2.77 41.88 -3.45
C MET A 394 -3.18 40.40 -3.28
N PRO A 395 -2.56 39.65 -2.36
CA PRO A 395 -2.98 38.30 -1.98
C PRO A 395 -4.47 38.23 -1.60
N ARG A 396 -5.22 37.31 -2.23
CA ARG A 396 -6.65 37.07 -1.95
C ARG A 396 -6.97 35.57 -1.92
N PRO A 397 -6.43 34.82 -0.94
CA PRO A 397 -6.71 33.40 -0.81
C PRO A 397 -8.21 33.20 -0.53
N VAL A 398 -8.87 32.33 -1.31
CA VAL A 398 -10.31 32.06 -1.18
C VAL A 398 -10.55 30.93 -0.17
N ILE A 399 -9.73 29.87 -0.24
CA ILE A 399 -9.84 28.64 0.57
C ILE A 399 -8.44 28.16 0.93
N GLY A 400 -8.23 27.80 2.20
CA GLY A 400 -6.96 27.26 2.68
C GLY A 400 -5.88 28.31 2.95
N ILE A 401 -4.67 27.83 3.25
CA ILE A 401 -3.49 28.64 3.54
C ILE A 401 -2.60 28.63 2.29
N HIS A 402 -2.46 29.79 1.65
CA HIS A 402 -1.62 29.95 0.47
C HIS A 402 -0.22 30.42 0.87
N ARG A 403 0.80 29.89 0.19
CA ARG A 403 2.18 30.33 0.28
C ARG A 403 2.43 31.38 -0.79
N TYR A 404 2.91 32.54 -0.39
CA TYR A 404 3.34 33.60 -1.30
C TYR A 404 4.86 33.68 -1.29
N VAL A 405 5.47 33.41 -2.43
CA VAL A 405 6.92 33.23 -2.56
C VAL A 405 7.52 34.42 -3.30
N PHE A 406 8.51 35.07 -2.68
CA PHE A 406 9.41 36.03 -3.32
C PHE A 406 10.68 35.33 -3.75
N VAL A 407 11.04 35.48 -5.02
CA VAL A 407 12.26 34.92 -5.61
C VAL A 407 13.07 36.04 -6.23
N LEU A 408 14.37 36.09 -5.92
CA LEU A 408 15.31 37.08 -6.44
C LEU A 408 16.30 36.42 -7.38
N PHE A 409 16.45 36.99 -8.57
CA PHE A 409 17.41 36.56 -9.59
C PHE A 409 18.42 37.66 -9.91
N LYS A 410 19.65 37.27 -10.23
CA LYS A 410 20.70 38.20 -10.69
C LYS A 410 20.65 38.32 -12.20
N GLN A 411 20.51 39.53 -12.73
CA GLN A 411 20.51 39.76 -14.18
C GLN A 411 21.93 39.77 -14.75
N ARG A 412 22.10 39.14 -15.92
CA ARG A 412 23.33 39.25 -16.71
C ARG A 412 23.47 40.60 -17.42
N LYS A 413 22.33 41.17 -17.86
CA LYS A 413 22.26 42.47 -18.56
C LYS A 413 21.05 43.27 -18.05
N ARG A 414 21.18 44.59 -17.98
CA ARG A 414 20.05 45.50 -17.71
C ARG A 414 19.07 45.48 -18.87
N ALA A 415 17.79 45.72 -18.57
CA ALA A 415 16.68 45.72 -19.51
C ALA A 415 16.43 44.39 -20.27
N ALA A 416 17.01 43.28 -19.81
CA ALA A 416 16.85 41.97 -20.44
C ALA A 416 15.47 41.33 -20.22
N VAL A 417 14.77 41.71 -19.14
CA VAL A 417 13.55 41.02 -18.70
C VAL A 417 12.30 41.49 -19.43
N ARG A 418 11.58 40.53 -20.03
CA ARG A 418 10.28 40.72 -20.68
C ARG A 418 9.15 40.42 -19.72
N ALA A 419 8.04 41.15 -19.84
CA ALA A 419 6.86 40.88 -19.05
C ALA A 419 6.14 39.62 -19.60
N PRO A 420 5.63 38.73 -18.73
CA PRO A 420 4.86 37.57 -19.16
C PRO A 420 3.50 37.99 -19.74
N ALA A 421 2.93 37.15 -20.60
CA ALA A 421 1.66 37.42 -21.29
C ALA A 421 0.42 37.31 -20.38
N SER A 422 0.50 36.46 -19.36
CA SER A 422 -0.57 36.23 -18.37
C SER A 422 0.02 36.11 -16.97
N ARG A 423 -0.81 36.37 -15.95
CA ARG A 423 -0.49 36.07 -14.56
C ARG A 423 -0.77 34.62 -14.20
N ASP A 424 -1.79 34.03 -14.83
CA ASP A 424 -2.18 32.63 -14.66
C ASP A 424 -1.27 31.70 -15.45
N HIS A 425 -1.08 30.47 -14.96
CA HIS A 425 -0.18 29.47 -15.54
C HIS A 425 1.27 29.97 -15.68
N PHE A 426 1.66 30.93 -14.85
CA PHE A 426 3.04 31.38 -14.78
C PHE A 426 3.91 30.26 -14.22
N ASN A 427 5.18 30.20 -14.65
CA ASN A 427 6.13 29.23 -14.11
C ASN A 427 7.46 29.95 -13.90
N THR A 428 7.92 29.97 -12.65
CA THR A 428 9.08 30.74 -12.22
C THR A 428 10.36 30.24 -12.86
N ARG A 429 10.51 28.91 -13.02
CA ARG A 429 11.68 28.30 -13.66
C ARG A 429 11.76 28.65 -15.14
N ARG A 430 10.66 28.44 -15.87
CA ARG A 430 10.56 28.77 -17.29
C ARG A 430 10.79 30.25 -17.55
N PHE A 431 10.26 31.12 -16.70
CA PHE A 431 10.51 32.56 -16.77
C PHE A 431 12.00 32.90 -16.59
N ALA A 432 12.68 32.24 -15.64
CA ALA A 432 14.12 32.43 -15.43
C ALA A 432 14.96 31.96 -16.62
N GLU A 433 14.58 30.85 -17.25
CA GLU A 433 15.22 30.34 -18.48
C GLU A 433 15.03 31.29 -19.68
N GLU A 434 13.79 31.70 -19.95
CA GLU A 434 13.43 32.57 -21.09
C GLU A 434 14.09 33.96 -21.00
N ASN A 435 14.45 34.42 -19.79
CA ASN A 435 15.10 35.70 -19.54
C ASN A 435 16.59 35.57 -19.16
N GLU A 436 17.18 34.38 -19.29
CA GLU A 436 18.59 34.09 -18.98
C GLU A 436 19.05 34.51 -17.56
N LEU A 437 18.16 34.35 -16.58
CA LEU A 437 18.37 34.79 -15.20
C LEU A 437 19.19 33.77 -14.36
N GLY A 438 19.26 32.51 -14.81
CA GLY A 438 19.95 31.44 -14.08
C GLY A 438 19.24 31.03 -12.79
N LEU A 439 19.97 30.41 -11.86
CA LEU A 439 19.44 30.03 -10.55
C LEU A 439 19.17 31.26 -9.67
N PRO A 440 18.18 31.19 -8.76
CA PRO A 440 17.90 32.28 -7.85
C PRO A 440 19.07 32.52 -6.89
N VAL A 441 19.18 33.76 -6.41
CA VAL A 441 20.23 34.20 -5.46
C VAL A 441 19.68 34.41 -4.05
N ALA A 442 18.36 34.52 -3.91
CA ALA A 442 17.64 34.57 -2.63
C ALA A 442 16.16 34.19 -2.86
N ALA A 443 15.52 33.62 -1.84
CA ALA A 443 14.08 33.44 -1.81
C ALA A 443 13.56 33.53 -0.37
N VAL A 444 12.35 34.07 -0.21
CA VAL A 444 11.61 34.08 1.07
C VAL A 444 10.13 33.88 0.79
N TYR A 445 9.39 33.30 1.73
CA TYR A 445 7.94 33.15 1.59
C TYR A 445 7.20 33.48 2.88
N PHE A 446 5.91 33.77 2.75
CA PHE A 446 4.99 33.86 3.89
C PHE A 446 3.70 33.10 3.57
N ASN A 447 2.94 32.79 4.61
CA ASN A 447 1.63 32.18 4.49
C ASN A 447 0.54 33.24 4.65
N ALA A 448 -0.53 33.17 3.86
CA ALA A 448 -1.73 33.95 4.11
C ALA A 448 -3.00 33.13 3.85
N GLN A 449 -4.05 33.45 4.59
CA GLN A 449 -5.34 32.79 4.48
C GLN A 449 -6.46 33.82 4.57
N ARG A 450 -7.68 33.42 4.17
CA ARG A 450 -8.85 34.27 4.25
C ARG A 450 -9.14 34.68 5.70
N GLU A 451 -9.43 35.95 5.91
CA GLU A 451 -9.82 36.46 7.22
C GLU A 451 -11.22 35.93 7.60
N THR A 452 -11.29 35.15 8.67
CA THR A 452 -12.55 34.66 9.25
C THR A 452 -13.09 35.67 10.28
N ALA A 453 -14.41 35.75 10.42
CA ALA A 453 -15.07 36.72 11.31
C ALA A 453 -14.59 36.64 12.78
N ALA A 454 -14.06 35.49 13.22
CA ALA A 454 -13.53 35.26 14.56
C ALA A 454 -12.18 35.95 14.85
N ARG A 455 -11.44 36.41 13.83
CA ARG A 455 -10.12 37.06 14.00
C ARG A 455 -10.17 38.59 13.94
N ARG A 456 -11.37 39.18 13.91
CA ARG A 456 -11.60 40.63 13.89
C ARG A 456 -11.67 41.29 15.28
N SER A 457 -11.53 40.52 16.36
CA SER A 457 -11.66 41.00 17.76
C SER A 457 -10.37 41.58 18.30
#